data_AF-A0A7R9F446-F1
#
_entry.id   AF-A0A7R9F446-F1
#
_cell.length_a   1.000
_cell.length_b   1.000
_cell.length_c   1.000
_cell.angle_alpha   90.00
_cell.angle_beta   90.00
_cell.angle_gamma   90.00
#
_symmetry.space_group_name_H-M   'P 1'
#
loop_
_entity.id
_entity.type
_entity.pdbx_description
1 polymer ?
#
loop_
_entity_poly.entity_id
_entity_poly.type
_entity_poly.pdbx_seq_one_letter_code
_entity_poly.pdbx_strand_id
1 'polypeptide(L)'
;MLVKLVQHETSKSLAGRPEVDMPAKKSRLSGMEFLLGDLCSNKPGMPATERANLELVQYHSEETISLEQCPLQWWSKASLRCPNLSQLARRYNCIPACAMPPTRIPTENQVSFDMKRASLSTTLVDKMLFLHGNHNI
;
A
#
# COMPACT_ATOMS: atom_id res chain seq x y z
N MET A 1 8.94 -9.10 0.31
CA MET A 1 7.87 -8.32 -0.36
C MET A 1 8.01 -6.81 -0.11
N LEU A 2 8.18 -6.38 1.14
CA LEU A 2 8.41 -4.96 1.50
C LEU A 2 9.59 -4.33 0.75
N VAL A 3 10.76 -4.99 0.74
CA VAL A 3 11.94 -4.53 -0.03
C VAL A 3 11.64 -4.28 -1.50
N LYS A 4 10.89 -5.18 -2.15
CA LYS A 4 10.50 -5.02 -3.57
C LYS A 4 9.60 -3.80 -3.78
N LEU A 5 8.72 -3.52 -2.81
CA LEU A 5 7.86 -2.34 -2.84
C LEU A 5 8.66 -1.06 -2.63
N VAL A 6 9.59 -1.04 -1.67
CA VAL A 6 10.51 0.09 -1.45
C VAL A 6 11.37 0.36 -2.70
N GLN A 7 11.86 -0.70 -3.36
CA GLN A 7 12.61 -0.57 -4.62
C GLN A 7 11.75 0.10 -5.70
N HIS A 8 10.51 -0.38 -5.89
CA HIS A 8 9.58 0.19 -6.87
C HIS A 8 9.26 1.67 -6.59
N GLU A 9 8.98 2.04 -5.33
CA GLU A 9 8.74 3.44 -4.94
C GLU A 9 9.97 4.33 -5.17
N THR A 10 11.17 3.79 -4.90
CA THR A 10 12.43 4.51 -5.15
C THR A 10 12.64 4.75 -6.65
N SER A 11 12.40 3.74 -7.50
CA SER A 11 12.47 3.89 -8.96
C SER A 11 11.45 4.90 -9.50
N LYS A 12 10.24 4.93 -8.94
CA LYS A 12 9.20 5.89 -9.32
C LYS A 12 9.54 7.33 -8.91
N SER A 13 10.16 7.52 -7.75
CA SER A 13 10.65 8.84 -7.29
C SER A 13 11.80 9.38 -8.15
N LEU A 14 12.67 8.52 -8.68
CA LEU A 14 13.77 8.89 -9.57
C LEU A 14 13.28 9.28 -10.97
N ALA A 15 12.26 8.60 -11.48
CA ALA A 15 11.65 8.89 -12.79
C ALA A 15 10.89 10.23 -12.86
N GLY A 16 10.65 10.89 -11.72
CA GLY A 16 9.96 12.18 -11.64
C GLY A 16 10.86 13.42 -11.69
N ARG A 17 12.19 13.27 -11.80
CA ARG A 17 13.11 14.41 -11.90
C ARG A 17 13.41 14.69 -13.38
N PRO A 18 13.09 15.87 -13.94
CA PRO A 18 13.53 16.21 -15.29
C PRO A 18 15.06 16.23 -15.32
N GLU A 19 15.63 15.37 -16.16
CA GLU A 19 17.05 15.37 -16.54
C GLU A 19 17.34 16.70 -17.26
N VAL A 20 17.85 17.68 -16.52
CA VAL A 20 18.42 18.89 -17.12
C VAL A 20 19.89 18.60 -17.38
N ASP A 21 20.18 18.19 -18.62
CA ASP A 21 21.54 17.99 -19.12
C ASP A 21 22.24 19.35 -19.20
N MET A 22 23.16 19.62 -18.27
CA MET A 22 23.94 20.87 -18.23
C MET A 22 25.44 20.56 -18.43
N PRO A 23 26.12 21.27 -19.35
CA PRO A 23 27.53 21.04 -19.64
C PRO A 23 28.42 21.43 -18.45
N ALA A 24 29.41 20.58 -18.17
CA ALA A 24 30.34 20.71 -17.05
C ALA A 24 31.14 22.03 -17.09
N LYS A 25 30.64 23.05 -16.39
CA LYS A 25 31.42 24.23 -16.00
C LYS A 25 31.93 23.99 -14.59
N LYS A 26 33.24 24.21 -14.36
CA LYS A 26 33.86 24.11 -13.04
C LYS A 26 33.26 25.20 -12.14
N SER A 27 32.20 24.85 -11.42
CA SER A 27 31.49 25.74 -10.51
C SER A 27 32.42 26.09 -9.35
N ARG A 28 32.48 27.37 -8.99
CA ARG A 28 33.11 27.79 -7.74
C ARG A 28 32.44 27.03 -6.60
N LEU A 29 33.23 26.41 -5.73
CA LEU A 29 32.74 25.70 -4.55
C LEU A 29 31.83 26.64 -3.75
N SER A 30 30.56 26.25 -3.60
CA SER A 30 29.59 27.02 -2.83
C SER A 30 30.02 27.04 -1.35
N GLY A 31 29.78 28.13 -0.61
CA GLY A 31 30.08 28.17 0.83
C GLY A 31 29.40 27.03 1.60
N MET A 32 28.20 26.62 1.16
CA MET A 32 27.52 25.45 1.70
C MET A 32 28.22 24.14 1.34
N GLU A 33 28.78 24.01 0.12
CA GLU A 33 29.56 22.86 -0.30
C GLU A 33 30.91 22.78 0.45
N PHE A 34 31.50 23.91 0.80
CA PHE A 34 32.70 23.95 1.65
C PHE A 34 32.39 23.53 3.09
N LEU A 35 31.27 24.00 3.66
CA LEU A 35 30.88 23.69 5.04
C LEU A 35 30.32 22.28 5.20
N LEU A 36 29.53 21.82 4.23
CA LEU A 36 28.83 20.53 4.28
C LEU A 36 29.60 19.42 3.54
N GLY A 37 30.54 19.77 2.66
CA GLY A 37 31.35 18.81 1.90
C GLY A 37 30.51 17.73 1.24
N ASP A 38 30.91 16.48 1.48
CA ASP A 38 30.26 15.28 0.96
C ASP A 38 28.91 14.91 1.63
N LEU A 39 28.38 15.77 2.50
CA LEU A 39 27.01 15.59 3.01
C LEU A 39 25.97 15.88 1.92
N CYS A 40 26.28 16.74 0.94
CA CYS A 40 25.42 17.06 -0.20
C CYS A 40 25.74 16.23 -1.45
N SER A 41 26.88 15.54 -1.48
CA SER A 41 27.20 14.56 -2.52
C SER A 41 26.12 13.48 -2.51
N ASN A 42 25.51 13.19 -3.67
CA ASN A 42 24.49 12.15 -3.86
C ASN A 42 25.05 10.78 -3.45
N LYS A 43 25.06 10.49 -2.15
CA LYS A 43 25.27 9.14 -1.64
C LYS A 43 24.19 8.27 -2.28
N PRO A 44 24.50 7.03 -2.70
CA PRO A 44 23.45 6.09 -3.04
C PRO A 44 22.47 6.10 -1.86
N GLY A 45 21.22 6.48 -2.14
CA GLY A 45 20.18 6.51 -1.12
C GLY A 45 20.19 5.17 -0.38
N MET A 46 19.93 5.20 0.93
CA MET A 46 19.94 4.01 1.78
C MET A 46 19.31 2.82 1.06
N PRO A 47 19.97 1.64 1.04
CA PRO A 47 19.50 0.50 0.27
C PRO A 47 18.08 0.13 0.70
N ALA A 48 17.27 -0.32 -0.26
CA ALA A 48 15.85 -0.60 0.00
C ALA A 48 15.63 -1.62 1.13
N THR A 49 16.56 -2.55 1.32
CA THR A 49 16.59 -3.48 2.46
C THR A 49 16.71 -2.76 3.79
N GLU A 50 17.64 -1.82 3.91
CA GLU A 50 17.86 -1.08 5.15
C GLU A 50 16.70 -0.12 5.44
N ARG A 51 16.17 0.55 4.41
CA ARG A 51 14.94 1.36 4.54
C ARG A 51 13.75 0.53 5.02
N ALA A 52 13.56 -0.67 4.47
CA ALA A 52 12.51 -1.58 4.90
C ALA A 52 12.71 -2.06 6.35
N ASN A 53 13.96 -2.31 6.76
CA ASN A 53 14.29 -2.71 8.14
C ASN A 53 14.01 -1.56 9.13
N LEU A 54 14.39 -0.32 8.79
CA LEU A 54 14.09 0.83 9.63
C LEU A 54 12.58 1.04 9.80
N GLU A 55 11.81 0.84 8.73
CA GLU A 55 10.36 0.94 8.81
C GLU A 55 9.74 -0.18 9.66
N LEU A 56 10.30 -1.39 9.62
CA LEU A 56 9.91 -2.47 10.54
C LEU A 56 10.23 -2.13 12.00
N VAL A 57 11.42 -1.58 12.26
CA VAL A 57 11.78 -1.12 13.61
C VAL A 57 10.84 -0.02 14.09
N GLN A 58 10.51 0.94 13.22
CA GLN A 58 9.51 1.98 13.52
C GLN A 58 8.13 1.39 13.82
N TYR A 59 7.69 0.38 13.06
CA TYR A 59 6.42 -0.28 13.33
C TYR A 59 6.43 -1.03 14.68
N HIS A 60 7.54 -1.71 15.00
CA HIS A 60 7.67 -2.44 16.26
C HIS A 60 7.79 -1.56 17.49
N SER A 61 8.20 -0.29 17.33
CA SER A 61 8.24 0.67 18.44
C SER A 61 6.90 1.34 18.73
N GLU A 62 5.91 1.19 17.85
CA GLU A 62 4.56 1.71 18.08
C GLU A 62 3.84 0.93 19.19
N GLU A 63 2.97 1.63 19.91
CA GLU A 63 2.11 1.01 20.92
C GLU A 63 1.11 0.05 20.28
N THR A 64 0.79 -1.01 21.02
CA THR A 64 -0.25 -1.95 20.61
C THR A 64 -1.61 -1.26 20.62
N ILE A 65 -2.38 -1.47 19.56
CA ILE A 65 -3.73 -0.90 19.47
C ILE A 65 -4.68 -1.62 20.43
N SER A 66 -5.67 -0.88 20.93
CA SER A 66 -6.79 -1.50 21.65
C SER A 66 -7.57 -2.44 20.72
N LEU A 67 -8.10 -3.53 21.29
CA LEU A 67 -8.95 -4.49 20.58
C LEU A 67 -10.25 -3.86 20.05
N GLU A 68 -10.67 -2.73 20.63
CA GLU A 68 -11.86 -1.98 20.20
C GLU A 68 -11.61 -1.07 18.98
N GLN A 69 -10.35 -0.94 18.54
CA GLN A 69 -10.00 -0.08 17.41
C GLN A 69 -9.92 -0.87 16.10
N CYS A 70 -10.37 -0.23 15.01
CA CYS A 70 -10.26 -0.80 13.67
C CYS A 70 -8.79 -0.80 13.19
N PRO A 71 -8.19 -1.96 12.85
CA PRO A 71 -6.82 -2.03 12.35
C PRO A 71 -6.61 -1.20 11.06
N LEU A 72 -7.62 -1.13 10.20
CA LEU A 72 -7.54 -0.36 8.95
C LEU A 72 -7.47 1.16 9.20
N GLN A 73 -8.24 1.65 10.19
CA GLN A 73 -8.17 3.06 10.59
C GLN A 73 -6.81 3.38 11.23
N TRP A 74 -6.25 2.45 12.01
CA TRP A 74 -4.91 2.61 12.56
C TRP A 74 -3.86 2.72 11.46
N TRP A 75 -3.86 1.80 10.48
CA TRP A 75 -2.93 1.84 9.35
C TRP A 75 -3.05 3.11 8.51
N SER A 76 -4.26 3.68 8.41
CA SER A 76 -4.48 4.98 7.75
C SER A 76 -3.79 6.14 8.48
N LYS A 77 -3.68 6.10 9.82
CA LYS A 77 -2.96 7.12 10.60
C LYS A 77 -1.46 6.85 10.60
N ALA A 78 -1.07 5.57 10.67
CA ALA A 78 0.32 5.14 10.67
C ALA A 78 1.02 5.32 9.31
N SER A 79 0.29 5.59 8.22
CA SER A 79 0.86 5.68 6.86
C SER A 79 1.94 6.75 6.70
N LEU A 80 1.93 7.82 7.51
CA LEU A 80 2.98 8.84 7.49
C LEU A 80 4.31 8.33 8.06
N ARG A 81 4.24 7.44 9.06
CA ARG A 81 5.41 6.87 9.75
C ARG A 81 5.90 5.60 9.06
N CYS A 82 4.95 4.79 8.59
CA CYS A 82 5.18 3.50 7.96
C CYS A 82 4.51 3.46 6.56
N PRO A 83 5.02 4.24 5.58
CA PRO A 83 4.38 4.39 4.28
C PRO A 83 4.32 3.10 3.45
N ASN A 84 5.38 2.30 3.42
CA ASN A 84 5.42 1.08 2.61
C ASN A 84 4.68 -0.08 3.31
N LEU A 85 4.79 -0.18 4.64
CA LEU A 85 4.06 -1.16 5.43
C LEU A 85 2.55 -0.89 5.39
N SER A 86 2.10 0.36 5.49
CA SER A 86 0.68 0.71 5.39
C SER A 86 0.06 0.33 4.04
N GLN A 87 0.83 0.47 2.95
CA GLN A 87 0.41 -0.02 1.63
C GLN A 87 0.23 -1.55 1.59
N LEU A 88 1.10 -2.31 2.28
CA LEU A 88 0.98 -3.76 2.36
C LEU A 88 -0.20 -4.15 3.27
N ALA A 89 -0.33 -3.50 4.42
CA ALA A 89 -1.40 -3.75 5.37
C ALA A 89 -2.78 -3.53 4.73
N ARG A 90 -2.95 -2.46 3.95
CA ARG A 90 -4.18 -2.21 3.18
C ARG A 90 -4.50 -3.34 2.20
N ARG A 91 -3.48 -3.96 1.60
CA ARG A 91 -3.69 -5.08 0.66
C ARG A 91 -4.05 -6.37 1.38
N TYR A 92 -3.37 -6.69 2.47
CA TYR A 92 -3.51 -7.98 3.14
C TYR A 92 -4.64 -8.05 4.14
N ASN A 93 -4.93 -6.95 4.86
CA ASN A 93 -6.02 -6.95 5.85
C ASN A 93 -7.41 -6.84 5.21
N CYS A 94 -7.48 -6.42 3.94
CA CYS A 94 -8.73 -6.38 3.18
C CYS A 94 -9.06 -7.71 2.49
N ILE A 95 -8.21 -8.73 2.64
CA ILE A 95 -8.50 -10.07 2.13
C ILE A 95 -9.45 -10.74 3.14
N PRO A 96 -10.67 -11.13 2.74
CA PRO A 96 -11.56 -11.84 3.64
C PRO A 96 -10.92 -13.17 4.06
N ALA A 97 -10.86 -13.42 5.37
CA ALA A 97 -10.27 -14.64 5.93
C ALA A 97 -11.01 -15.92 5.50
N CYS A 98 -12.29 -15.80 5.12
CA CYS A 98 -13.10 -16.89 4.59
C CYS A 98 -13.86 -16.41 3.35
N ALA A 99 -13.93 -17.26 2.31
CA ALA A 99 -15.02 -17.15 1.36
C ALA A 99 -16.32 -17.35 2.14
N MET A 100 -17.27 -16.42 1.99
CA MET A 100 -18.58 -16.35 2.66
C MET A 100 -18.97 -17.64 3.42
N PRO A 101 -19.09 -17.62 4.76
CA PRO A 101 -19.50 -18.81 5.49
C PRO A 101 -20.88 -19.26 4.98
N PRO A 102 -21.05 -20.51 4.49
CA PRO A 102 -22.35 -21.01 4.02
C PRO A 102 -23.39 -20.99 5.14
N THR A 103 -22.96 -20.94 6.40
CA THR A 103 -23.80 -20.88 7.60
C THR A 103 -24.58 -19.57 7.76
N ARG A 104 -24.26 -18.50 7.01
CA ARG A 104 -25.06 -17.26 7.02
C ARG A 104 -26.38 -17.38 6.26
N ILE A 105 -26.52 -18.40 5.41
CA ILE A 105 -27.76 -18.69 4.69
C ILE A 105 -28.28 -20.04 5.21
N PRO A 106 -29.45 -20.07 5.88
CA PRO A 106 -30.08 -21.33 6.26
C PRO A 106 -30.16 -22.30 5.06
N THR A 107 -29.86 -23.58 5.26
CA THR A 107 -29.79 -24.59 4.18
C THR A 107 -31.08 -24.64 3.36
N GLU A 108 -32.23 -24.48 4.02
CA GLU A 108 -33.56 -24.34 3.40
C GLU A 108 -33.65 -23.21 2.37
N ASN A 109 -32.93 -22.11 2.60
CA ASN A 109 -32.93 -20.95 1.72
C ASN A 109 -31.82 -21.03 0.66
N GLN A 110 -30.72 -21.74 0.91
CA GLN A 110 -29.59 -21.87 -0.03
C GLN A 110 -30.05 -22.37 -1.40
N VAL A 111 -30.82 -23.45 -1.42
CA VAL A 111 -31.33 -24.07 -2.66
C VAL A 111 -32.17 -23.08 -3.48
N SER A 112 -33.00 -22.27 -2.83
CA SER A 112 -33.82 -21.25 -3.50
C SER A 112 -32.98 -20.11 -4.08
N PHE A 113 -31.91 -19.70 -3.38
CA PHE A 113 -30.99 -18.67 -3.85
C PHE A 113 -30.14 -19.19 -5.01
N ASP A 114 -29.67 -20.43 -4.94
CA ASP A 114 -28.88 -21.05 -6.00
C ASP A 114 -29.71 -21.23 -7.27
N MET A 115 -30.97 -21.67 -7.15
CA MET A 115 -31.89 -21.72 -8.29
C MET A 115 -32.15 -20.34 -8.90
N LYS A 116 -32.39 -19.30 -8.07
CA LYS A 116 -32.55 -17.93 -8.55
C LYS A 116 -31.30 -17.43 -9.27
N ARG A 117 -30.10 -17.70 -8.74
CA ARG A 117 -28.83 -17.32 -9.36
C ARG A 117 -28.61 -18.08 -10.68
N ALA A 118 -28.92 -19.38 -10.73
CA ALA A 118 -28.81 -20.21 -11.92
C ALA A 118 -29.76 -19.78 -13.05
N SER A 119 -30.89 -19.14 -12.72
CA SER A 119 -31.83 -18.61 -13.72
C SER A 119 -31.35 -17.33 -14.43
N LEU A 120 -30.29 -16.69 -13.93
CA LEU A 120 -29.76 -15.45 -14.50
C LEU A 120 -28.70 -15.75 -15.56
N SER A 121 -28.73 -14.99 -16.67
CA SER A 121 -27.64 -15.01 -17.65
C SER A 121 -26.33 -14.53 -17.01
N THR A 122 -25.22 -15.21 -17.28
CA THR A 122 -23.88 -14.83 -16.81
C THR A 122 -23.54 -13.38 -17.15
N THR A 123 -23.96 -12.90 -18.33
CA THR A 123 -23.76 -11.51 -18.78
C THR A 123 -24.54 -10.48 -17.96
N LEU A 124 -25.65 -10.87 -17.36
CA LEU A 124 -26.51 -10.02 -16.53
C LEU A 124 -26.09 -10.06 -15.06
N VAL A 125 -25.67 -11.23 -14.56
CA VAL A 125 -25.24 -11.44 -13.17
C VAL A 125 -24.11 -10.47 -12.79
N ASP A 126 -23.09 -10.32 -13.64
CA ASP A 126 -21.95 -9.44 -13.35
C ASP A 126 -22.39 -7.98 -13.20
N LYS A 127 -23.30 -7.53 -14.07
CA LYS A 127 -23.84 -6.16 -14.05
C LYS A 127 -24.69 -5.93 -12.79
N MET A 128 -25.56 -6.88 -12.44
CA MET A 128 -26.38 -6.77 -11.23
C MET A 128 -25.53 -6.78 -9.97
N LEU A 129 -24.51 -7.64 -9.91
CA LEU A 129 -23.61 -7.72 -8.76
C LEU A 129 -22.79 -6.43 -8.61
N PHE A 130 -22.30 -5.88 -9.72
CA PHE A 130 -21.63 -4.58 -9.74
C PHE A 130 -22.55 -3.47 -9.21
N LEU A 131 -23.76 -3.34 -9.77
CA LEU A 131 -24.71 -2.30 -9.33
C LEU A 131 -25.08 -2.45 -7.86
N HIS A 132 -25.35 -3.69 -7.41
CA HIS A 132 -25.70 -3.97 -6.02
C HIS A 132 -24.54 -3.64 -5.06
N GLY A 133 -23.31 -4.03 -5.41
CA GLY A 133 -22.13 -3.77 -4.60
C GLY A 133 -21.76 -2.29 -4.50
N ASN A 134 -22.14 -1.47 -5.48
CA ASN A 134 -21.84 -0.04 -5.52
C ASN A 134 -23.06 0.85 -5.18
N HIS A 135 -24.18 0.27 -4.72
CA HIS A 135 -25.43 1.04 -4.51
C HIS A 135 -25.37 2.07 -3.38
N ASN A 136 -24.51 1.86 -2.38
CA ASN A 136 -24.37 2.71 -1.18
C ASN A 136 -22.97 3.32 -1.04
N ILE A 137 -22.19 3.34 -2.12
CA ILE A 137 -20.93 4.10 -2.19
C ILE A 137 -21.27 5.51 -2.65
#